data_AF-A0A009T4Z4-F1
#
_entry.id   AF-A0A009T4Z4-F1
#
_cell.length_a   1.000
_cell.length_b   1.000
_cell.length_c   1.000
_cell.angle_alpha   90.00
_cell.angle_beta   90.00
_cell.angle_gamma   90.00
#
_symmetry.space_group_name_H-M   'P 1'
#
loop_
_entity.id
_entity.type
_entity.pdbx_description
1 polymer ?
#
loop_
_entity_poly.entity_id
_entity_poly.type
_entity_poly.pdbx_seq_one_letter_code
_entity_poly.pdbx_strand_id
1 'polypeptide(L)'
;MIHFFEKIQNLFKKHPDQIKAVLEIFLSRVTASHTGIHYRWGKIDQFESFYSMIKGLFPRQFWHLLGKNLVKSLDTKKQPLLMKLAQLHSKTEGYPTTQEDYVRLQLYSIKDGRALAAFKFCLHLACIGRPQTLELDPQKSEP
;
A
#
# COMPACT_ATOMS: atom_id res chain seq x y z
N MET A 1 -6.68 17.78 0.22
CA MET A 1 -6.52 16.98 1.45
C MET A 1 -7.86 16.49 2.00
N ILE A 2 -8.89 17.34 2.11
CA ILE A 2 -10.22 16.97 2.64
C ILE A 2 -10.84 15.78 1.90
N HIS A 3 -10.95 15.84 0.56
CA HIS A 3 -11.46 14.71 -0.24
C HIS A 3 -10.68 13.42 -0.13
N PHE A 4 -9.38 13.49 0.17
CA PHE A 4 -8.57 12.30 0.37
C PHE A 4 -8.96 11.63 1.68
N PHE A 5 -9.01 12.39 2.79
CA PHE A 5 -9.39 11.87 4.10
C PHE A 5 -10.85 11.43 4.18
N GLU A 6 -11.76 12.11 3.45
CA GLU A 6 -13.15 11.67 3.31
C GLU A 6 -13.28 10.35 2.54
N LYS A 7 -12.55 10.18 1.42
CA LYS A 7 -12.54 8.90 0.69
C LYS A 7 -12.00 7.76 1.53
N ILE A 8 -10.88 8.02 2.21
CA ILE A 8 -10.26 7.18 3.24
C ILE A 8 -11.33 6.79 4.28
N GLN A 9 -11.94 7.74 4.97
CA GLN A 9 -12.96 7.48 5.99
C GLN A 9 -14.18 6.72 5.44
N ASN A 10 -14.65 7.04 4.23
CA ASN A 10 -15.80 6.37 3.63
C ASN A 10 -15.50 4.93 3.23
N LEU A 11 -14.29 4.63 2.74
CA LEU A 11 -13.81 3.26 2.52
C LEU A 11 -13.72 2.52 3.86
N PHE A 12 -13.24 3.19 4.89
CA PHE A 12 -12.99 2.61 6.20
C PHE A 12 -14.25 2.34 7.02
N LYS A 13 -15.26 3.21 6.91
CA LYS A 13 -16.59 2.98 7.50
C LYS A 13 -17.25 1.71 6.93
N LYS A 14 -16.97 1.36 5.68
CA LYS A 14 -17.60 0.20 5.01
C LYS A 14 -16.89 -1.13 5.31
N HIS A 15 -15.58 -1.11 5.59
CA HIS A 15 -14.78 -2.33 5.76
C HIS A 15 -13.76 -2.21 6.91
N PRO A 16 -14.22 -2.14 8.17
CA PRO A 16 -13.34 -1.90 9.32
C PRO A 16 -12.32 -3.02 9.56
N ASP A 17 -12.68 -4.28 9.29
CA ASP A 17 -11.79 -5.43 9.52
C ASP A 17 -10.63 -5.50 8.53
N GLN A 18 -10.85 -5.05 7.29
CA GLN A 18 -9.80 -5.00 6.27
C GLN A 18 -8.71 -3.99 6.64
N ILE A 19 -9.04 -2.95 7.40
CA ILE A 19 -8.07 -1.98 7.91
C ILE A 19 -7.13 -2.63 8.91
N LYS A 20 -7.67 -3.43 9.84
CA LYS A 20 -6.86 -4.10 10.85
C LYS A 20 -5.81 -5.00 10.19
N ALA A 21 -6.21 -5.78 9.19
CA ALA A 21 -5.29 -6.60 8.40
C ALA A 21 -4.26 -5.74 7.63
N VAL A 22 -4.70 -4.66 6.98
CA VAL A 22 -3.80 -3.72 6.26
C VAL A 22 -2.79 -3.06 7.21
N LEU A 23 -3.21 -2.72 8.43
CA LEU A 23 -2.39 -2.13 9.48
C LEU A 23 -1.37 -3.11 10.04
N GLU A 24 -1.78 -4.32 10.38
CA GLU A 24 -0.89 -5.37 10.88
C GLU A 24 0.18 -5.69 9.84
N ILE A 25 -0.22 -5.77 8.56
CA ILE A 25 0.70 -5.90 7.44
C ILE A 25 1.63 -4.69 7.34
N PHE A 26 1.12 -3.46 7.45
CA PHE A 26 1.95 -2.26 7.40
C PHE A 26 2.98 -2.24 8.53
N LEU A 27 2.54 -2.40 9.78
CA LEU A 27 3.38 -2.38 10.97
C LEU A 27 4.43 -3.50 10.97
N SER A 28 4.08 -4.69 10.48
CA SER A 28 5.02 -5.82 10.37
C SER A 28 6.02 -5.72 9.21
N ARG A 29 5.77 -4.84 8.22
CA ARG A 29 6.56 -4.74 6.98
C ARG A 29 7.29 -3.41 6.79
N VAL A 30 6.99 -2.39 7.58
CA VAL A 30 7.70 -1.10 7.56
C VAL A 30 9.02 -1.23 8.32
N THR A 31 9.96 -1.98 7.76
CA THR A 31 11.37 -1.86 8.12
C THR A 31 11.93 -0.60 7.45
N ALA A 32 12.08 0.47 8.24
CA ALA A 32 12.99 1.63 8.13
C ALA A 32 13.48 2.19 6.76
N SER A 33 12.86 1.90 5.61
CA SER A 33 13.04 2.75 4.42
C SER A 33 11.95 3.82 4.44
N HIS A 34 12.33 5.09 4.40
CA HIS A 34 11.42 6.21 4.63
C HIS A 34 10.31 6.37 3.56
N THR A 35 10.31 5.56 2.50
CA THR A 35 9.57 5.86 1.27
C THR A 35 8.47 4.86 0.89
N GLY A 36 8.39 3.65 1.46
CA GLY A 36 7.42 2.64 1.02
C GLY A 36 7.22 1.44 1.93
N ILE A 37 6.53 0.41 1.42
CA ILE A 37 6.30 -0.91 2.06
C ILE A 37 7.05 -1.97 1.25
N HIS A 38 7.78 -2.85 1.94
CA HIS A 38 8.58 -3.90 1.31
C HIS A 38 7.94 -5.28 1.46
N TYR A 39 8.07 -6.09 0.41
CA TYR A 39 7.74 -7.49 0.40
C TYR A 39 8.87 -8.33 -0.17
N ARG A 40 9.17 -9.44 0.49
CA ARG A 40 10.02 -10.49 -0.10
C ARG A 40 9.27 -11.17 -1.25
N TRP A 41 10.00 -11.60 -2.28
CA TRP A 41 9.42 -12.31 -3.43
C TRP A 41 8.54 -13.51 -3.04
N GLY A 42 8.94 -14.29 -2.04
CA GLY A 42 8.14 -15.41 -1.53
C GLY A 42 6.79 -15.04 -0.88
N LYS A 43 6.46 -13.75 -0.78
CA LYS A 43 5.19 -13.22 -0.25
C LYS A 43 4.48 -12.30 -1.25
N ILE A 44 4.79 -12.41 -2.55
CA ILE A 44 4.24 -11.54 -3.59
C ILE A 44 2.71 -11.65 -3.74
N ASP A 45 2.13 -12.82 -3.49
CA ASP A 45 0.67 -13.00 -3.51
C ASP A 45 -0.02 -12.19 -2.41
N GLN A 46 0.57 -12.15 -1.21
CA GLN A 46 0.08 -11.32 -0.11
C GLN A 46 0.19 -9.83 -0.47
N PHE A 47 1.22 -9.46 -1.23
CA PHE A 47 1.42 -8.10 -1.69
C PHE A 47 0.37 -7.69 -2.73
N GLU A 48 0.00 -8.57 -3.67
CA GLU A 48 -1.11 -8.35 -4.60
C GLU A 48 -2.42 -8.11 -3.84
N SER A 49 -2.74 -8.97 -2.86
CA SER A 49 -3.94 -8.81 -2.02
C SER A 49 -3.92 -7.47 -1.28
N PHE A 50 -2.78 -7.13 -0.67
CA PHE A 50 -2.60 -5.85 0.01
C PHE A 50 -2.84 -4.66 -0.93
N TYR A 51 -2.20 -4.65 -2.10
CA TYR A 51 -2.37 -3.58 -3.08
C TYR A 51 -3.81 -3.47 -3.57
N SER A 52 -4.52 -4.59 -3.78
CA SER A 52 -5.93 -4.58 -4.16
C SER A 52 -6.82 -3.81 -3.18
N MET A 53 -6.55 -3.95 -1.87
CA MET A 53 -7.30 -3.26 -0.81
C MET A 53 -7.03 -1.75 -0.79
N ILE A 54 -5.80 -1.33 -1.06
CA ILE A 54 -5.38 0.06 -0.87
C ILE A 54 -5.25 0.88 -2.17
N LYS A 55 -5.30 0.25 -3.36
CA LYS A 55 -5.08 0.93 -4.65
C LYS A 55 -6.01 2.12 -4.89
N GLY A 56 -7.19 2.12 -4.27
CA GLY A 56 -8.19 3.19 -4.38
C GLY A 56 -7.90 4.42 -3.51
N LEU A 57 -6.94 4.35 -2.60
CA LEU A 57 -6.62 5.47 -1.69
C LEU A 57 -5.99 6.65 -2.46
N PHE A 58 -5.16 6.37 -3.46
CA PHE A 58 -4.46 7.39 -4.24
C PHE A 58 -4.67 7.20 -5.74
N PRO A 59 -4.63 8.29 -6.55
CA PRO A 59 -4.67 8.18 -8.00
C PRO A 59 -3.57 7.25 -8.52
N ARG A 60 -3.90 6.50 -9.58
CA ARG A 60 -3.04 5.43 -10.09
C ARG A 60 -1.63 5.91 -10.44
N GLN A 61 -1.48 7.12 -10.97
CA GLN A 61 -0.18 7.66 -11.39
C GLN A 61 0.84 7.81 -10.25
N PHE A 62 0.40 7.89 -8.99
CA PHE A 62 1.30 8.04 -7.86
C PHE A 62 1.81 6.71 -7.34
N TRP A 63 1.10 5.60 -7.57
CA TRP A 63 1.58 4.29 -7.16
C TRP A 63 2.81 3.93 -7.96
N HIS A 64 3.88 3.57 -7.26
CA HIS A 64 5.12 3.13 -7.85
C HIS A 64 5.55 1.79 -7.25
N LEU A 65 5.88 0.84 -8.12
CA LEU A 65 6.35 -0.50 -7.77
C LEU A 65 7.81 -0.61 -8.19
N LEU A 66 8.67 -0.88 -7.23
CA LEU A 66 10.11 -1.00 -7.38
C LEU A 66 10.53 -2.45 -7.12
N GLY A 67 11.48 -2.93 -7.91
CA GLY A 67 12.12 -4.23 -7.70
C GLY A 67 12.88 -4.68 -8.94
N LYS A 68 13.73 -5.68 -8.78
CA LYS A 68 14.53 -6.23 -9.87
C LYS A 68 13.65 -7.05 -10.83
N ASN A 69 13.75 -6.75 -12.13
CA ASN A 69 13.09 -7.52 -13.21
C ASN A 69 11.58 -7.74 -13.04
N LEU A 70 10.83 -6.78 -12.45
CA LEU A 70 9.42 -6.93 -12.08
C LEU A 70 8.54 -7.60 -13.15
N VAL A 71 8.60 -7.10 -14.40
CA VAL A 71 7.76 -7.60 -15.51
C VAL A 71 8.08 -9.05 -15.87
N LYS A 72 9.32 -9.51 -15.65
CA LYS A 72 9.72 -10.90 -15.89
C LYS A 72 9.42 -11.81 -14.69
N SER A 73 9.46 -11.25 -13.48
CA SER A 73 9.35 -12.01 -12.22
C SER A 73 7.89 -12.17 -11.73
N LEU A 74 6.98 -11.29 -12.15
CA LEU A 74 5.56 -11.36 -11.77
C LEU A 74 4.78 -12.32 -12.67
N ASP A 75 3.83 -13.05 -12.08
CA ASP A 75 2.89 -13.90 -12.79
C ASP A 75 1.60 -13.11 -13.06
N THR A 76 1.29 -12.85 -14.33
CA THR A 76 0.11 -12.08 -14.74
C THR A 76 -1.21 -12.69 -14.27
N LYS A 77 -1.30 -14.02 -14.11
CA LYS A 77 -2.51 -14.69 -13.63
C LYS A 77 -2.69 -14.52 -12.13
N LYS A 78 -1.59 -14.58 -11.37
CA LYS A 78 -1.63 -14.48 -9.90
C LYS A 78 -1.56 -13.05 -9.38
N GLN A 79 -0.76 -12.20 -10.00
CA GLN A 79 -0.53 -10.80 -9.60
C GLN A 79 -0.85 -9.79 -10.72
N PRO A 80 -2.10 -9.77 -11.24
CA PRO A 80 -2.48 -8.91 -12.36
C PRO A 80 -2.37 -7.41 -12.06
N LEU A 81 -2.60 -6.97 -10.82
CA LEU A 81 -2.53 -5.55 -10.45
C LEU A 81 -1.08 -5.08 -10.34
N LEU A 82 -0.22 -5.87 -9.69
CA LEU A 82 1.22 -5.58 -9.61
C LEU A 82 1.87 -5.61 -11.00
N MET A 83 1.49 -6.56 -11.88
CA MET A 83 1.97 -6.58 -13.26
C MET A 83 1.58 -5.32 -14.03
N LYS A 84 0.31 -4.88 -13.90
CA LYS A 84 -0.18 -3.63 -14.51
C LYS A 84 0.54 -2.39 -13.98
N LEU A 85 1.00 -2.40 -12.73
CA LEU A 85 1.84 -1.33 -12.20
C LEU A 85 3.25 -1.40 -12.78
N ALA A 86 3.90 -2.56 -12.76
CA ALA A 86 5.25 -2.74 -13.28
C ALA A 86 5.37 -2.33 -14.75
N GLN A 87 4.41 -2.72 -15.58
CA GLN A 87 4.35 -2.36 -17.01
C GLN A 87 4.10 -0.87 -17.24
N LEU A 88 3.36 -0.21 -16.33
CA LEU A 88 3.14 1.23 -16.42
C LEU A 88 4.47 1.95 -16.21
N HIS A 89 5.22 1.60 -15.17
CA HIS A 89 6.49 2.24 -14.86
C HIS A 89 7.57 1.96 -15.89
N SER A 90 7.64 0.73 -16.43
CA SER A 90 8.64 0.39 -17.45
C SER A 90 8.52 1.23 -18.73
N LYS A 91 7.36 1.85 -18.97
CA LYS A 91 7.08 2.69 -20.13
C LYS A 91 7.24 4.18 -19.85
N THR A 92 7.44 4.58 -18.60
CA THR A 92 7.45 5.99 -18.24
C THR A 92 8.88 6.42 -17.88
N GLU A 93 9.42 7.32 -18.70
CA GLU A 93 10.75 7.90 -18.48
C GLU A 93 10.81 8.66 -17.15
N GLY A 94 11.96 8.60 -16.47
CA GLY A 94 12.20 9.30 -15.21
C GLY A 94 11.68 8.59 -13.95
N TYR A 95 11.03 7.42 -14.06
CA TYR A 95 10.74 6.61 -12.87
C TYR A 95 12.03 5.99 -12.30
N PRO A 96 12.24 6.04 -10.97
CA PRO A 96 13.43 5.48 -10.36
C PRO A 96 13.44 3.96 -10.49
N THR A 97 14.63 3.38 -10.57
CA THR A 97 14.84 1.93 -10.52
C THR A 97 15.51 1.54 -9.22
N THR A 98 15.50 0.26 -8.89
CA THR A 98 16.18 -0.28 -7.71
C THR A 98 16.86 -1.60 -8.05
N GLN A 99 17.94 -1.91 -7.35
CA GLN A 99 18.62 -3.21 -7.38
C GLN A 99 18.32 -4.03 -6.12
N GLU A 100 17.41 -3.57 -5.27
CA GLU A 100 17.00 -4.28 -4.06
C GLU A 100 16.38 -5.66 -4.40
N ASP A 101 16.70 -6.67 -3.58
CA ASP A 101 16.18 -8.04 -3.71
C ASP A 101 14.75 -8.21 -3.20
N TYR A 102 14.08 -7.12 -2.84
CA TYR A 102 12.69 -7.07 -2.42
C TYR A 102 11.87 -6.18 -3.34
N VAL A 103 10.56 -6.40 -3.31
CA VAL A 103 9.60 -5.58 -4.06
C VAL A 103 9.07 -4.50 -3.13
N ARG A 104 9.10 -3.23 -3.56
CA ARG A 104 8.65 -2.08 -2.77
C ARG A 104 7.47 -1.38 -3.45
N LEU A 105 6.37 -1.18 -2.69
CA LEU A 105 5.33 -0.21 -3.05
C LEU A 105 5.66 1.13 -2.43
N GLN A 106 5.61 2.21 -3.20
CA GLN A 106 5.66 3.57 -2.68
C GLN A 106 4.71 4.49 -3.44
N LEU A 107 4.44 5.66 -2.86
CA LEU A 107 3.91 6.78 -3.64
C LEU A 107 5.06 7.60 -4.18
N TYR A 108 4.99 8.03 -5.44
CA TYR A 108 6.05 8.79 -6.11
C TYR A 108 5.44 9.89 -6.97
N SER A 109 6.00 11.10 -6.89
CA SER A 109 5.68 12.20 -7.80
C SER A 109 6.74 12.26 -8.89
N ILE A 110 6.38 11.95 -10.13
CA ILE A 110 7.27 12.14 -11.29
C ILE A 110 7.63 13.62 -11.42
N LYS A 111 6.62 14.49 -11.28
CA LYS A 111 6.78 15.95 -11.38
C LYS A 111 7.85 16.48 -10.43
N ASP A 112 7.84 15.99 -9.20
CA ASP A 112 8.76 16.47 -8.15
C ASP A 112 9.98 15.57 -7.95
N GLY A 113 10.12 14.52 -8.78
CA GLY A 113 11.25 13.58 -8.74
C GLY A 113 11.48 12.90 -7.38
N ARG A 114 10.44 12.72 -6.56
CA ARG A 114 10.60 12.23 -5.17
C ARG A 114 9.48 11.32 -4.70
N ALA A 115 9.83 10.43 -3.77
CA ALA A 115 8.86 9.62 -3.04
C ALA A 115 8.02 10.50 -2.11
N LEU A 116 6.72 10.25 -2.08
CA LEU A 116 5.78 10.96 -1.23
C LEU A 116 5.66 10.23 0.10
N ALA A 117 6.28 10.80 1.15
CA ALA A 117 6.16 10.33 2.53
C ALA A 117 4.70 10.30 3.04
N ALA A 118 3.81 11.01 2.34
CA ALA A 118 2.37 11.04 2.58
C ALA A 118 1.75 9.64 2.69
N PHE A 119 2.27 8.62 2.01
CA PHE A 119 1.70 7.27 2.10
C PHE A 119 1.67 6.74 3.54
N LYS A 120 2.80 6.81 4.26
CA LYS A 120 2.88 6.35 5.66
C LYS A 120 2.02 7.23 6.55
N PHE A 121 2.10 8.54 6.37
CA PHE A 121 1.35 9.52 7.15
C PHE A 121 -0.17 9.34 7.00
N CYS A 122 -0.65 9.14 5.77
CA CYS A 122 -2.05 8.93 5.47
C CYS A 122 -2.57 7.59 6.00
N LEU A 123 -1.76 6.52 5.95
CA LEU A 123 -2.10 5.25 6.59
C LEU A 123 -2.12 5.39 8.11
N HIS A 124 -1.20 6.15 8.69
CA HIS A 124 -1.18 6.42 10.12
C HIS A 124 -2.41 7.23 10.56
N LEU A 125 -2.75 8.32 9.86
CA LEU A 125 -3.91 9.16 10.14
C LEU A 125 -5.26 8.46 9.89
N ALA A 126 -5.34 7.64 8.85
CA ALA A 126 -6.47 6.73 8.61
C ALA A 126 -6.82 5.89 9.84
N CYS A 127 -5.81 5.58 10.65
CA CYS A 127 -5.91 4.67 11.78
C CYS A 127 -6.02 5.40 13.13
N ILE A 128 -5.54 6.65 13.21
CA ILE A 128 -5.75 7.55 14.36
C ILE A 128 -7.16 8.15 14.35
N GLY A 129 -7.75 8.43 13.17
CA GLY A 129 -9.10 8.99 13.03
C GLY A 129 -10.25 8.00 13.29
N ARG A 130 -10.04 6.95 14.09
CA ARG A 130 -11.08 5.98 14.45
C ARG A 130 -12.16 6.67 15.30
N PRO A 131 -13.46 6.59 14.94
CA PRO A 131 -14.53 6.90 15.89
C PRO A 131 -14.49 5.91 17.05
N GLN A 132 -14.73 6.37 18.27
CA GLN A 132 -14.81 5.56 19.50
C GLN A 132 -15.83 4.40 19.42
N THR A 133 -16.72 4.40 18.43
CA THR A 133 -17.72 3.34 18.22
C THR A 133 -17.18 2.01 17.68
N LEU A 134 -15.87 1.92 17.39
CA LEU A 134 -15.16 0.67 17.11
C LEU A 134 -14.37 0.17 18.33
N GLU A 135 -14.87 0.44 19.53
CA GLU A 135 -14.45 -0.29 20.74
C GLU A 135 -14.69 -1.79 20.50
N LEU A 136 -13.60 -2.56 20.53
CA LEU A 136 -13.68 -4.00 20.71
C LEU A 136 -14.31 -4.19 22.09
N ASP A 137 -15.56 -4.62 22.11
CA ASP A 137 -16.28 -4.91 23.34
C ASP A 137 -15.44 -5.89 24.18
N PRO A 138 -14.90 -5.48 25.35
CA PRO A 138 -14.08 -6.36 26.17
C PRO A 138 -14.88 -7.54 26.76
N GLN A 139 -16.22 -7.52 26.65
CA GLN A 139 -17.12 -8.42 27.37
C GLN A 139 -17.54 -9.70 26.62
N LYS A 140 -16.69 -10.26 25.76
CA LYS A 140 -16.88 -11.67 25.31
C LYS A 140 -15.82 -12.64 25.81
N SER A 141 -15.15 -12.28 26.89
CA SER A 141 -14.55 -13.27 27.78
C SER A 141 -15.35 -13.22 29.07
N GLU A 142 -16.32 -14.13 29.24
CA GLU A 142 -16.71 -14.75 30.52
C GLU A 142 -18.02 -15.55 30.34
N PRO A 143 -18.27 -16.57 31.20
CA PRO A 143 -17.48 -17.00 32.36
C PRO A 143 -16.49 -18.13 32.06
#